data_AF-A0A6G2QBZ5-F1
#
_entry.id   AF-A0A6G2QBZ5-F1
#
_cell.length_a   1.000
_cell.length_b   1.000
_cell.length_c   1.000
_cell.angle_alpha   90.00
_cell.angle_beta   90.00
_cell.angle_gamma   90.00
#
_symmetry.space_group_name_H-M   'P 1'
#
loop_
_entity.id
_entity.type
_entity.pdbx_description
1 polymer ?
#
loop_
_entity_poly.entity_id
_entity_poly.type
_entity_poly.pdbx_seq_one_letter_code
_entity_poly.pdbx_strand_id
1 'polypeptide(L)' 'WGYGRSLEWATSCPPPRHNFTTLPRIRSESPAFDLHHPEIAALEQLEYAGHAPAVAGSKEAGK' A
#
# COMPACT_ATOMS: atom_id res chain seq x y z
N TRP A 1 4.68 11.52 17.84
CA TRP A 1 3.51 10.69 17.46
C TRP A 1 2.66 11.32 16.33
N GLY A 2 3.21 12.18 15.46
CA GLY A 2 2.41 13.11 14.63
C GLY A 2 2.16 12.74 13.15
N TYR A 3 2.72 11.63 12.66
CA TYR A 3 2.40 11.08 11.34
C TYR A 3 1.77 9.72 11.56
N GLY A 4 0.47 9.71 11.84
CA GLY A 4 -0.28 8.46 11.88
C GLY A 4 -0.20 7.77 10.52
N ARG A 5 0.67 6.75 10.39
CA ARG A 5 0.96 6.06 9.12
C ARG A 5 0.08 4.81 8.94
N SER A 6 -0.40 4.26 10.05
CA SER A 6 -1.22 3.06 10.10
C SER A 6 -2.67 3.31 9.68
N LEU A 7 -3.36 2.22 9.37
CA LEU A 7 -4.77 2.19 8.91
C LEU A 7 -5.77 2.95 9.81
N GLU A 8 -5.50 3.06 11.11
CA GLU A 8 -6.34 3.81 12.04
C GLU A 8 -6.51 5.30 11.67
N TRP A 9 -5.59 5.84 10.85
CA TRP A 9 -5.62 7.23 10.34
C TRP A 9 -6.15 7.35 8.90
N ALA A 10 -6.55 6.24 8.28
CA ALA A 10 -7.11 6.20 6.93
C ALA A 10 -8.65 6.16 6.91
N THR A 11 -9.28 6.44 8.04
CA THR A 11 -10.75 6.56 8.16
C THR A 11 -11.19 8.02 8.14
N SER A 12 -12.44 8.28 7.76
CA SER A 12 -13.02 9.61 7.80
C SER A 12 -13.20 10.11 9.24
N CYS A 13 -13.34 11.43 9.41
CA CYS A 13 -13.78 12.03 10.66
C CYS A 13 -15.12 12.75 10.45
N PRO A 14 -16.22 12.30 11.07
CA PRO A 14 -16.30 11.19 12.04
C PRO A 14 -16.12 9.79 11.38
N PRO A 15 -15.66 8.78 12.15
CA PRO A 15 -15.49 7.42 11.63
C PRO A 15 -16.86 6.72 11.44
N PRO A 16 -17.03 5.88 10.41
CA PRO A 16 -18.25 5.10 10.21
C PRO A 16 -18.36 3.96 11.24
N ARG A 17 -19.58 3.42 11.43
CA ARG A 17 -19.87 2.35 12.42
C ARG A 17 -18.94 1.12 12.32
N HIS A 18 -18.41 0.82 11.14
CA HIS A 18 -17.55 -0.33 10.87
C HIS A 18 -16.15 0.08 10.40
N ASN A 19 -15.64 1.22 10.88
CA ASN A 19 -14.32 1.80 10.62
C ASN A 19 -14.04 2.25 9.18
N PHE A 20 -14.34 1.44 8.16
CA PHE A 20 -14.09 1.78 6.76
C PHE A 20 -15.33 1.55 5.91
N THR A 21 -15.73 2.55 5.11
CA THR A 21 -16.79 2.39 4.10
C THR A 21 -16.37 1.42 3.00
N THR A 22 -15.09 1.46 2.63
CA THR A 22 -14.42 0.54 1.70
C THR A 22 -12.99 0.31 2.17
N LEU A 23 -12.49 -0.92 2.05
CA LEU A 23 -11.11 -1.23 2.45
C LEU A 23 -10.10 -0.60 1.46
N PRO A 24 -9.17 0.26 1.93
CA PRO A 24 -8.11 0.79 1.07
C PRO A 24 -7.11 -0.31 0.72
N ARG A 25 -6.56 -0.26 -0.49
CA ARG A 25 -5.55 -1.23 -0.95
C ARG A 25 -4.22 -0.94 -0.24
N ILE A 26 -3.67 -1.94 0.44
CA ILE A 26 -2.40 -1.83 1.16
C ILE A 26 -1.23 -2.17 0.23
N ARG A 27 -0.28 -1.24 0.10
CA ARG A 27 0.89 -1.36 -0.79
C ARG A 27 2.23 -1.12 -0.07
N SER A 28 2.19 -0.53 1.12
CA SER A 28 3.35 -0.30 1.99
C SER A 28 2.99 -0.55 3.45
N GLU A 29 3.98 -0.43 4.34
CA GLU A 29 3.79 -0.40 5.79
C GLU A 29 3.10 0.87 6.30
N SER A 30 2.91 1.87 5.43
CA SER A 30 2.41 3.22 5.78
C SER A 30 1.17 3.64 4.97
N PRO A 31 0.09 2.84 4.95
CA PRO A 31 -1.03 3.00 4.04
C PRO A 31 -1.77 4.34 4.19
N ALA A 32 -1.84 4.93 5.39
CA ALA A 32 -2.46 6.25 5.55
C ALA A 32 -1.62 7.36 4.93
N PHE A 33 -0.30 7.22 4.90
CA PHE A 33 0.58 8.21 4.27
C PHE A 33 0.48 8.15 2.74
N ASP A 34 0.50 6.95 2.17
CA ASP A 34 0.41 6.71 0.73
C ASP A 34 -0.85 7.29 0.10
N LEU A 35 -1.98 7.21 0.83
CA LEU A 35 -3.25 7.77 0.38
C LEU A 35 -3.20 9.29 0.22
N HIS A 36 -2.42 9.98 1.06
CA HIS A 36 -2.30 11.43 1.05
C HIS A 36 -1.13 11.94 0.19
N HIS A 37 -0.15 11.09 -0.13
CA HIS A 37 1.06 11.43 -0.88
C HIS A 37 1.32 10.40 -2.01
N PRO A 38 0.42 10.32 -3.01
CA PRO A 38 0.49 9.31 -4.06
C PRO A 38 1.79 9.37 -4.88
N GLU A 39 2.38 10.56 -5.03
CA GLU A 39 3.64 10.78 -5.75
C GLU A 39 4.83 10.13 -5.03
N ILE A 40 4.87 10.17 -3.71
CA ILE A 40 5.93 9.54 -2.91
C ILE A 40 5.76 8.01 -2.94
N ALA A 41 4.52 7.54 -2.76
CA ALA A 41 4.20 6.11 -2.77
C ALA A 41 4.50 5.45 -4.14
N ALA A 42 4.38 6.19 -5.25
CA ALA A 42 4.73 5.70 -6.57
C ALA A 42 6.26 5.53 -6.73
N LEU A 43 7.05 6.47 -6.20
CA LEU A 43 8.52 6.39 -6.24
C LEU A 43 9.03 5.20 -5.42
N GLU A 44 8.51 5.01 -4.21
CA GLU A 44 8.85 3.88 -3.36
C GLU A 44 8.50 2.54 -4.05
N GLN A 45 7.33 2.44 -4.67
CA GLN A 45 6.95 1.25 -5.44
C GLN A 45 7.88 0.97 -6.62
N LEU A 46 8.32 2.01 -7.34
CA LEU A 46 9.28 1.85 -8.43
C LEU A 46 10.64 1.38 -7.92
N GLU A 47 11.09 1.89 -6.77
CA GLU A 47 12.32 1.45 -6.12
C GLU A 47 12.24 -0.02 -5.68
N TYR A 48 11.13 -0.42 -5.05
CA TYR A 48 10.89 -1.83 -4.68
C TYR A 48 10.75 -2.75 -5.90
N ALA A 49 10.11 -2.30 -6.98
CA ALA A 49 9.99 -3.08 -8.21
C ALA A 49 11.35 -3.33 -8.88
N GLY A 50 12.28 -2.38 -8.79
CA GLY A 50 13.66 -2.54 -9.24
C GLY A 50 14.49 -3.52 -8.39
N HIS A 51 14.08 -3.77 -7.14
CA HIS A 51 14.72 -4.70 -6.22
C HIS A 51 14.00 -6.05 -6.10
N ALA A 52 12.95 -6.28 -6.88
CA ALA A 52 12.22 -7.54 -6.85
C ALA A 52 13.15 -8.69 -7.30
N PRO A 53 13.40 -9.70 -6.44
CA PRO A 53 14.17 -10.86 -6.87
C PRO A 53 13.36 -11.57 -7.98
N ALA A 54 14.06 -12.02 -9.03
CA ALA A 54 13.52 -12.64 -10.23
C ALA A 54 12.83 -14.00 -9.99
N VAL A 55 11.79 -14.05 -9.14
CA VAL A 55 11.17 -15.31 -8.65
C VAL A 55 9.80 -15.58 -9.28
N ALA A 56 9.25 -14.70 -10.12
CA ALA A 56 7.95 -14.91 -10.77
C ALA A 56 8.07 -15.03 -12.30
N GLY A 57 8.79 -16.05 -12.81
CA GLY A 57 9.01 -16.18 -14.26
C GLY A 57 9.25 -17.58 -14.83
N SER A 58 9.29 -18.65 -14.03
CA SER A 58 9.46 -20.01 -14.56
C SER A 58 8.19 -20.83 -14.38
N LYS A 59 7.17 -20.57 -15.21
CA LYS A 59 6.18 -21.62 -15.51
C LYS A 59 6.71 -22.42 -16.68
N GLU A 60 7.08 -23.66 -16.35
CA GLU A 60 7.36 -24.76 -17.26
C GLU A 60 6.36 -24.77 -18.43
N ALA A 61 6.86 -24.66 -19.66
CA ALA A 61 6.15 -25.09 -20.85
C ALA A 61 6.81 -26.40 -21.30
N GLY A 62 6.21 -27.50 -20.87
CA GLY A 62 6.61 -28.84 -21.28
C GLY A 62 6.06 -29.20 -22.67
N LYS A 63 6.80 -30.13 -23.27
CA LYS A 63 6.41 -31.14 -24.26
C LYS A 63 6.51 -30.79 -25.74
#